data_AF-A0A7C7N8J9-F1
#
_entry.id   AF-A0A7C7N8J9-F1
#
_cell.length_a   1.000
_cell.length_b   1.000
_cell.length_c   1.000
_cell.angle_alpha   90.00
_cell.angle_beta   90.00
_cell.angle_gamma   90.00
#
_symmetry.space_group_name_H-M   'P 1'
#
loop_
_entity.id
_entity.type
_entity.pdbx_description
1 polymer ?
#
loop_
_entity_poly.entity_id
_entity_poly.type
_entity_poly.pdbx_seq_one_letter_code
_entity_poly.pdbx_strand_id
1 'polypeptide(L)'
;FLQHSLDDKEIQELAGNLRNGVPMATPAFDGAKESEVKDMLELAGLPLSGQCKLFDGRTGEEFDRPVTLGYMYILKLNHLVEDKMHARSTGSYSLVTQQPLGGKAQFGGQRFGEMEVWALEAYGAAHTLQEMLTVKSDDVIGRTRIYKNLVDGNFEMDAGIPESFNVLTKEIRSLGIDLELESVEKK
;
A
#
# COMPACT_ATOMS: atom_id res chain seq x y z
N PHE A 1 -6.71 -8.20 -54.64
CA PHE A 1 -5.54 -7.39 -54.25
C PHE A 1 -4.80 -8.15 -53.17
N LEU A 2 -3.49 -8.39 -53.37
CA LEU A 2 -2.57 -9.25 -52.61
C LEU A 2 -2.63 -10.77 -52.92
N GLN A 3 -2.16 -11.12 -54.12
CA GLN A 3 -1.44 -12.37 -54.39
C GLN A 3 0.01 -12.00 -54.70
N HIS A 4 0.79 -11.64 -53.69
CA HIS A 4 2.25 -11.69 -53.79
C HIS A 4 2.68 -12.90 -52.95
N SER A 5 3.18 -13.93 -53.63
CA SER A 5 3.91 -15.01 -52.97
C SER A 5 5.16 -14.42 -52.34
N LEU A 6 5.36 -14.69 -51.05
CA LEU A 6 6.56 -14.29 -50.33
C LEU A 6 7.80 -14.89 -51.01
N ASP A 7 8.88 -14.10 -51.08
CA ASP A 7 10.18 -14.61 -51.53
C ASP A 7 10.78 -15.55 -50.47
N ASP A 8 11.65 -16.48 -50.87
CA ASP A 8 12.26 -17.46 -49.96
C ASP A 8 13.00 -16.78 -48.80
N LYS A 9 13.56 -15.60 -49.05
CA LYS A 9 14.20 -14.76 -48.02
C LYS A 9 13.21 -14.21 -47.00
N GLU A 10 12.05 -13.76 -47.46
CA GLU A 10 10.98 -13.22 -46.60
C GLU A 10 10.37 -14.32 -45.73
N ILE A 11 10.25 -15.54 -46.27
CA ILE A 11 9.79 -16.72 -45.53
C ILE A 11 10.78 -17.06 -44.41
N GLN A 12 12.08 -17.04 -44.68
CA GLN A 12 13.10 -17.30 -43.67
C GLN A 12 13.09 -16.25 -42.56
N GLU A 13 12.91 -14.98 -42.91
CA GLU A 13 12.80 -13.89 -41.94
C GLU A 13 11.54 -14.04 -41.07
N LEU A 14 10.39 -14.29 -41.68
CA LEU A 14 9.14 -14.54 -40.97
C LEU A 14 9.24 -15.74 -40.03
N ALA A 15 9.79 -16.86 -40.51
CA ALA A 15 10.02 -18.04 -39.69
C ALA A 15 10.97 -17.75 -38.52
N GLY A 16 11.95 -16.86 -38.71
CA GLY A 16 12.82 -16.36 -37.64
C GLY A 16 12.05 -15.61 -36.55
N ASN A 17 11.15 -14.70 -36.94
CA ASN A 17 10.37 -13.88 -36.02
C ASN A 17 9.35 -14.70 -35.20
N LEU A 18 8.78 -15.75 -35.80
CA LEU A 18 7.72 -16.56 -35.18
C LEU A 18 8.24 -17.65 -34.21
N ARG A 19 9.56 -17.83 -34.07
CA ARG A 19 10.14 -18.87 -33.21
C ARG A 19 9.72 -18.77 -31.74
N ASN A 20 9.55 -17.56 -31.23
CA ASN A 20 9.21 -17.32 -29.82
C ASN A 20 7.70 -17.46 -29.53
N GLY A 21 6.88 -17.62 -30.57
CA GLY A 21 5.43 -17.68 -30.48
C GLY A 21 4.78 -16.98 -31.66
N VAL A 22 3.68 -17.55 -32.15
CA VAL A 22 2.87 -16.95 -33.22
C VAL A 22 1.96 -15.90 -32.59
N PRO A 23 2.06 -14.61 -32.98
CA PRO A 23 1.18 -13.58 -32.46
C PRO A 23 -0.24 -13.81 -32.99
N MET A 24 -1.21 -13.83 -32.08
CA MET A 24 -2.62 -14.02 -32.40
C MET A 24 -3.38 -12.71 -32.14
N ALA A 25 -4.34 -12.40 -33.01
CA ALA A 25 -5.24 -11.28 -32.83
C ALA A 25 -6.66 -11.78 -32.60
N THR A 26 -7.29 -11.34 -31.52
CA THR A 26 -8.69 -11.62 -31.21
C THR A 26 -9.42 -10.28 -31.02
N PRO A 27 -10.21 -9.83 -32.02
CA PRO A 27 -11.05 -8.64 -31.90
C PRO A 27 -12.02 -8.72 -30.71
N ALA A 28 -12.39 -7.57 -30.15
CA ALA A 28 -13.21 -7.50 -28.93
C ALA A 28 -14.61 -8.13 -29.09
N PHE A 29 -15.19 -8.07 -30.29
CA PHE A 29 -16.56 -8.55 -30.58
C PHE A 29 -16.62 -9.70 -31.59
N ASP A 30 -15.49 -10.08 -32.18
CA ASP A 30 -15.36 -11.17 -33.15
C ASP A 30 -14.07 -11.94 -32.86
N GLY A 31 -13.98 -12.43 -31.61
CA GLY A 31 -12.82 -13.14 -31.10
C GLY A 31 -12.82 -14.63 -31.46
N ALA A 32 -11.70 -15.29 -31.16
CA ALA A 32 -11.55 -16.73 -31.39
C ALA A 32 -12.54 -17.53 -30.54
N LYS A 33 -13.19 -18.51 -31.15
CA LYS A 33 -14.12 -19.43 -30.47
C LYS A 33 -13.34 -20.54 -29.76
N GLU A 34 -13.95 -21.15 -28.75
CA GLU A 34 -13.32 -22.26 -27.99
C GLU A 34 -12.90 -23.43 -28.90
N SER A 35 -13.70 -23.76 -29.92
CA SER A 35 -13.34 -24.80 -30.90
C SER A 35 -12.05 -24.46 -31.65
N GLU A 36 -11.90 -23.21 -32.08
CA GLU A 36 -10.71 -22.76 -32.81
C GLU A 36 -9.46 -22.79 -31.91
N VAL A 37 -9.61 -22.49 -30.62
CA VAL A 37 -8.53 -22.63 -29.63
C VAL A 37 -8.12 -24.10 -29.46
N LYS A 38 -9.10 -25.02 -29.42
CA LYS A 38 -8.83 -26.46 -29.33
C LYS A 38 -8.12 -27.00 -30.58
N ASP A 39 -8.54 -26.57 -31.76
CA ASP A 39 -7.91 -26.94 -33.03
C ASP A 39 -6.44 -26.47 -33.07
N MET A 40 -6.16 -25.27 -32.57
CA MET A 40 -4.80 -24.74 -32.47
C MET A 40 -3.94 -25.47 -31.42
N LEU A 41 -4.53 -25.90 -30.30
CA LEU A 41 -3.84 -26.73 -29.31
C LEU A 41 -3.49 -28.11 -29.90
N GLU A 42 -4.40 -28.71 -30.67
CA GLU A 42 -4.15 -29.97 -31.37
C GLU A 42 -3.04 -29.85 -32.42
N LEU A 43 -3.04 -28.78 -33.21
CA LEU A 43 -1.98 -28.48 -34.18
C LEU A 43 -0.60 -28.32 -33.51
N ALA A 44 -0.58 -27.78 -32.29
CA ALA A 44 0.64 -27.64 -31.48
C ALA A 44 1.04 -28.92 -30.75
N GLY A 45 0.25 -30.00 -30.81
CA GLY A 45 0.49 -31.24 -30.08
C GLY A 45 0.26 -31.13 -28.57
N LEU A 46 -0.57 -30.17 -28.13
CA LEU A 46 -0.89 -29.91 -26.73
C LEU A 46 -2.25 -30.51 -26.34
N PRO A 47 -2.49 -30.78 -25.04
CA PRO A 47 -3.79 -31.29 -24.58
C PRO A 47 -4.94 -30.32 -24.88
N LEU A 48 -6.05 -30.83 -25.41
CA LEU A 48 -7.26 -30.05 -25.72
C LEU A 48 -7.87 -29.33 -24.49
N SER A 49 -7.56 -29.82 -23.28
CA SER A 49 -7.98 -29.19 -22.02
C SER A 49 -7.15 -27.96 -21.64
N GLY A 50 -6.00 -27.74 -22.29
CA GLY A 50 -5.01 -26.72 -21.88
C GLY A 50 -4.36 -27.03 -20.52
N GLN A 51 -4.53 -28.25 -20.01
CA GLN A 51 -3.99 -28.67 -18.72
C GLN A 51 -2.85 -29.66 -18.90
N CYS A 52 -1.83 -29.57 -18.06
CA CYS A 52 -0.73 -30.53 -18.03
C CYS A 52 -0.40 -30.98 -16.60
N LYS A 53 0.36 -32.05 -16.50
CA LYS A 53 0.90 -32.55 -15.25
C LYS A 53 2.07 -31.66 -14.84
N LEU A 54 1.98 -31.08 -13.65
CA LEU A 54 3.05 -30.31 -13.04
C LEU A 54 3.72 -31.13 -11.94
N PHE A 55 4.96 -30.78 -11.64
CA PHE A 55 5.73 -31.34 -10.54
C PHE A 55 6.16 -30.21 -9.60
N ASP A 56 6.11 -30.47 -8.30
CA ASP A 56 6.57 -29.50 -7.30
C ASP A 56 8.10 -29.35 -7.39
N GLY A 57 8.57 -28.12 -7.62
CA GLY A 57 9.99 -27.82 -7.74
C GLY A 57 10.80 -28.00 -6.45
N ARG A 58 10.14 -28.17 -5.29
CA ARG A 58 10.81 -28.44 -4.01
C ARG A 58 10.97 -29.92 -3.71
N THR A 59 9.96 -30.74 -4.00
CA THR A 59 9.91 -32.16 -3.62
C THR A 59 10.12 -33.11 -4.80
N GLY A 60 9.76 -32.69 -6.01
CA GLY A 60 9.75 -33.51 -7.22
C GLY A 60 8.50 -34.39 -7.37
N GLU A 61 7.53 -34.28 -6.47
CA GLU A 61 6.26 -35.03 -6.54
C GLU A 61 5.30 -34.41 -7.57
N GLU A 62 4.48 -35.26 -8.20
CA GLU A 62 3.44 -34.84 -9.15
C GLU A 62 2.26 -34.22 -8.38
N PHE A 63 1.67 -33.13 -8.90
CA PHE A 63 0.43 -32.59 -8.33
C PHE A 63 -0.75 -33.55 -8.56
N ASP A 64 -1.63 -33.67 -7.56
CA ASP A 64 -2.80 -34.58 -7.59
C ASP A 64 -3.75 -34.37 -8.78
N ARG A 65 -3.78 -33.16 -9.35
CA ARG A 65 -4.67 -32.78 -10.45
C ARG A 65 -3.89 -32.02 -11.52
N PRO A 66 -4.25 -32.20 -12.81
CA PRO A 66 -3.63 -31.46 -13.89
C PRO A 66 -3.96 -29.97 -13.76
N VAL A 67 -2.98 -29.12 -14.08
CA VAL A 67 -3.05 -27.67 -13.90
C VAL A 67 -3.09 -26.99 -15.26
N THR A 68 -3.95 -25.98 -15.40
CA THR A 68 -4.00 -25.16 -16.62
C THR A 68 -2.75 -24.30 -16.71
N LEU A 69 -2.00 -24.46 -17.80
CA LEU A 69 -0.83 -23.64 -18.11
C LEU A 69 -1.08 -22.87 -19.40
N GLY A 70 -0.55 -21.66 -19.47
CA GLY A 70 -0.64 -20.84 -20.67
C GLY A 70 0.17 -19.57 -20.53
N TYR A 71 0.28 -18.85 -21.65
CA TYR A 71 0.93 -17.55 -21.69
C TYR A 71 -0.10 -16.46 -21.48
N MET A 72 -0.06 -15.83 -20.30
CA MET A 72 -0.84 -14.64 -20.00
C MET A 72 0.03 -13.40 -20.18
N TYR A 73 -0.48 -12.40 -20.88
CA TYR A 73 0.18 -11.11 -20.98
C TYR A 73 -0.04 -10.32 -19.68
N ILE A 74 1.04 -10.09 -18.92
CA ILE A 74 0.99 -9.43 -17.61
C ILE A 74 1.56 -8.01 -17.74
N LEU A 75 0.83 -7.04 -17.18
CA LEU A 75 1.29 -5.66 -17.06
C LEU A 75 1.76 -5.37 -15.63
N LYS A 76 2.92 -4.73 -15.51
CA LYS A 76 3.40 -4.17 -14.23
C LYS A 76 2.84 -2.76 -14.07
N LEU A 77 1.96 -2.56 -13.09
CA LEU A 77 1.45 -1.23 -12.75
C LEU A 77 2.55 -0.37 -12.12
N ASN A 78 2.42 0.95 -12.24
CA ASN A 78 3.35 1.92 -11.64
C ASN A 78 3.22 2.05 -10.11
N HIS A 79 2.61 1.06 -9.44
CA HIS A 79 2.45 1.03 -8.00
C HIS A 79 3.62 0.30 -7.35
N LEU A 80 4.79 0.94 -7.40
CA LEU A 80 6.01 0.38 -6.83
C LEU A 80 6.01 0.51 -5.31
N VAL A 81 6.45 -0.55 -4.63
CA VAL A 81 6.56 -0.57 -3.17
C VAL A 81 7.58 0.45 -2.64
N GLU A 82 8.65 0.68 -3.39
CA GLU A 82 9.70 1.65 -3.07
C GLU A 82 9.13 3.08 -2.93
N ASP A 83 8.18 3.44 -3.79
CA ASP A 83 7.50 4.74 -3.74
C ASP A 83 6.54 4.85 -2.56
N LYS A 84 6.02 3.72 -2.07
CA LYS A 84 5.02 3.66 -0.99
C LYS A 84 5.62 3.52 0.39
N MET A 85 6.84 2.99 0.51
CA MET A 85 7.51 2.87 1.81
C MET A 85 7.78 4.27 2.37
N HIS A 86 7.33 4.49 3.61
CA HIS A 86 7.53 5.73 4.35
C HIS A 86 7.55 5.44 5.86
N ALA A 87 8.53 6.00 6.56
CA ALA A 87 8.68 5.85 8.00
C ALA A 87 9.17 7.18 8.60
N ARG A 88 8.75 7.45 9.83
CA ARG A 88 9.10 8.67 10.57
C ARG A 88 9.27 8.34 12.04
N SER A 89 10.36 8.83 12.64
CA SER A 89 10.57 8.87 14.09
C SER A 89 10.29 10.28 14.62
N THR A 90 11.14 11.25 14.29
CA THR A 90 10.96 12.68 14.56
C THR A 90 11.14 13.48 13.27
N GLY A 91 10.70 14.74 13.23
CA GLY A 91 10.76 15.56 12.02
C GLY A 91 10.14 16.93 12.20
N SER A 92 9.82 17.60 11.10
CA SER A 92 9.21 18.94 11.11
C SER A 92 7.76 18.93 11.62
N TYR A 93 7.36 20.05 12.22
CA TYR A 93 6.03 20.27 12.79
C TYR A 93 5.39 21.53 12.21
N SER A 94 4.06 21.57 12.21
CA SER A 94 3.27 22.74 11.82
C SER A 94 3.51 23.91 12.77
N LEU A 95 3.65 25.12 12.23
CA LEU A 95 3.82 26.33 13.04
C LEU A 95 2.60 26.61 13.92
N VAL A 96 1.40 26.35 13.40
CA VAL A 96 0.13 26.73 14.04
C VAL A 96 -0.31 25.67 15.05
N THR A 97 -0.48 24.43 14.58
CA THR A 97 -1.04 23.34 15.40
C THR A 97 0.01 22.55 16.16
N GLN A 98 1.31 22.80 15.91
CA GLN A 98 2.42 22.03 16.48
C GLN A 98 2.40 20.52 16.20
N GLN A 99 1.49 20.04 15.33
CA GLN A 99 1.39 18.64 14.91
C GLN A 99 2.44 18.28 13.86
N PRO A 100 2.82 16.99 13.75
CA PRO A 100 3.63 16.48 12.65
C PRO A 100 3.07 16.89 11.28
N LEU A 101 3.92 17.36 10.36
CA LEU A 101 3.49 17.64 8.98
C LEU A 101 2.96 16.37 8.29
N GLY A 102 2.16 16.53 7.24
CA GLY A 102 1.63 15.42 6.45
C GLY A 102 2.44 15.12 5.17
N GLY A 103 2.42 13.86 4.73
CA GLY A 103 2.95 13.43 3.43
C GLY A 103 4.43 13.04 3.41
N LYS A 104 4.78 12.10 2.52
CA LYS A 104 6.15 11.55 2.37
C LYS A 104 7.20 12.63 2.09
N ALA A 105 6.86 13.63 1.27
CA ALA A 105 7.79 14.70 0.86
C ALA A 105 8.27 15.58 2.02
N GLN A 106 7.48 15.70 3.10
CA GLN A 106 7.81 16.50 4.29
C GLN A 106 8.23 15.63 5.47
N PHE A 107 8.58 14.36 5.21
CA PHE A 107 8.78 13.35 6.24
C PHE A 107 7.62 13.33 7.24
N GLY A 108 6.39 13.34 6.71
CA GLY A 108 5.18 13.55 7.50
C GLY A 108 4.81 12.38 8.42
N GLY A 109 4.06 12.67 9.47
CA GLY A 109 3.48 11.65 10.35
C GLY A 109 2.29 10.96 9.71
N GLN A 110 1.92 9.79 10.24
CA GLN A 110 0.67 9.14 9.87
C GLN A 110 -0.49 9.85 10.59
N ARG A 111 -1.61 10.04 9.88
CA ARG A 111 -2.82 10.52 10.51
C ARG A 111 -3.41 9.40 11.37
N PHE A 112 -3.52 9.68 12.67
CA PHE A 112 -4.28 8.87 13.62
C PHE A 112 -5.64 9.57 13.81
N GLY A 113 -6.69 8.99 13.27
CA GLY A 113 -8.03 9.58 13.21
C GLY A 113 -8.95 9.07 14.31
N GLU A 114 -10.18 9.54 14.27
CA GLU A 114 -11.24 9.20 15.23
C GLU A 114 -11.54 7.69 15.26
N MET A 115 -11.52 7.02 14.10
CA MET A 115 -11.76 5.58 14.04
C MET A 115 -10.63 4.79 14.71
N GLU A 116 -9.38 5.23 14.59
CA GLU A 116 -8.25 4.60 15.27
C GLU A 116 -8.26 4.88 16.78
N VAL A 117 -8.75 6.05 17.20
CA VAL A 117 -9.00 6.37 18.62
C VAL A 117 -10.02 5.40 19.21
N TRP A 118 -11.17 5.21 18.56
CA TRP A 118 -12.20 4.26 19.01
C TRP A 118 -11.66 2.83 19.16
N ALA A 119 -10.77 2.43 18.26
CA ALA A 119 -10.14 1.12 18.36
C ALA A 119 -9.35 0.98 19.67
N LEU A 120 -8.53 1.98 20.05
CA LEU A 120 -7.77 1.96 21.31
C LEU A 120 -8.67 2.05 22.55
N GLU A 121 -9.74 2.85 22.47
CA GLU A 121 -10.73 2.97 23.55
C GLU A 121 -11.44 1.63 23.81
N ALA A 122 -11.82 0.91 22.76
CA ALA A 122 -12.46 -0.40 22.87
C ALA A 122 -11.56 -1.44 23.56
N TYR A 123 -10.24 -1.36 23.38
CA TYR A 123 -9.27 -2.21 24.08
C TYR A 123 -8.95 -1.73 25.50
N GLY A 124 -9.40 -0.54 25.92
CA GLY A 124 -9.02 0.06 27.19
C GLY A 124 -7.55 0.49 27.25
N ALA A 125 -6.92 0.74 26.09
CA ALA A 125 -5.50 1.10 25.98
C ALA A 125 -5.25 2.60 26.28
N ALA A 126 -5.63 3.04 27.49
CA ALA A 126 -5.64 4.46 27.87
C ALA A 126 -4.26 5.13 27.77
N HIS A 127 -3.19 4.46 28.23
CA HIS A 127 -1.83 5.03 28.16
C HIS A 127 -1.33 5.16 26.71
N THR A 128 -1.60 4.19 25.86
CA THR A 128 -1.23 4.25 24.43
C THR A 128 -1.99 5.37 23.74
N LEU A 129 -3.28 5.52 24.02
CA LEU A 129 -4.09 6.60 23.47
C LEU A 129 -3.59 7.97 23.93
N GLN A 130 -3.30 8.12 25.24
CA GLN A 130 -2.74 9.35 25.79
C GLN A 130 -1.42 9.70 25.12
N GLU A 131 -0.53 8.72 24.93
CA GLU A 131 0.77 8.92 24.26
C GLU A 131 0.58 9.41 22.80
N MET A 132 -0.33 8.79 22.05
CA MET A 132 -0.62 9.16 20.66
C MET A 132 -1.20 10.57 20.53
N LEU A 133 -2.07 10.97 21.47
CA LEU A 133 -2.74 12.27 21.44
C LEU A 133 -1.88 13.42 21.98
N THR A 134 -0.84 13.14 22.79
CA THR A 134 -0.04 14.16 23.47
C THR A 134 1.41 14.17 22.95
N VAL A 135 2.29 13.40 23.59
CA VAL A 135 3.75 13.43 23.40
C VAL A 135 4.20 12.96 22.02
N LYS A 136 3.40 12.17 21.29
CA LYS A 136 3.66 11.79 19.89
C LYS A 136 3.05 12.76 18.86
N SER A 137 2.29 13.76 19.31
CA SER A 137 1.59 14.71 18.46
C SER A 137 2.06 16.15 18.74
N ASP A 138 1.34 16.89 19.58
CA ASP A 138 1.40 18.35 19.68
C ASP A 138 1.76 18.87 21.08
N ASP A 139 2.08 18.00 22.05
CA ASP A 139 2.72 18.42 23.30
C ASP A 139 4.20 18.75 23.06
N VAL A 140 4.49 20.04 22.87
CA VAL A 140 5.83 20.56 22.55
C VAL A 140 6.86 20.25 23.64
N ILE A 141 6.45 20.32 24.91
CA ILE A 141 7.34 20.08 26.05
C ILE A 141 7.49 18.58 26.27
N GLY A 142 6.37 17.85 26.27
CA GLY A 142 6.32 16.41 26.47
C GLY A 142 7.11 15.63 25.42
N ARG A 143 7.00 15.99 24.14
CA ARG A 143 7.75 15.32 23.05
C ARG A 143 9.27 15.48 23.17
N THR A 144 9.73 16.61 23.71
CA THR A 144 11.17 16.85 23.90
C THR A 144 11.69 16.08 25.11
N ARG A 145 10.87 15.97 26.17
CA ARG A 145 11.18 15.21 27.38
C ARG A 145 11.23 13.72 27.11
N ILE A 146 10.20 13.16 26.44
CA ILE A 146 10.15 11.73 26.13
C ILE A 146 11.32 11.31 25.24
N TYR A 147 11.74 12.16 24.29
CA TYR A 147 12.92 11.89 23.46
C TYR A 147 14.20 11.79 24.29
N LYS A 148 14.41 12.69 25.26
CA LYS A 148 15.55 12.62 26.18
C LYS A 148 15.48 11.37 27.06
N ASN A 149 14.32 11.11 27.65
CA ASN A 149 14.10 9.93 28.50
C ASN A 149 14.43 8.63 27.73
N LEU A 150 13.97 8.52 26.49
CA LEU A 150 14.26 7.36 25.61
C LEU A 150 15.76 7.18 25.34
N VAL A 151 16.50 8.28 25.16
CA VAL A 151 17.97 8.24 25.00
C VAL A 151 18.66 7.81 26.29
N ASP A 152 18.14 8.25 27.43
CA ASP A 152 18.65 7.92 28.77
C ASP A 152 18.23 6.53 29.28
N GLY A 153 17.39 5.81 28.51
CA GLY A 153 16.87 4.49 28.87
C GLY A 153 15.72 4.51 29.89
N ASN A 154 15.15 5.70 30.18
CA ASN A 154 13.94 5.85 30.96
C ASN A 154 12.70 5.87 30.03
N PHE A 155 11.67 5.10 30.37
CA PHE A 155 10.43 5.00 29.57
C PHE A 155 9.23 5.72 30.23
N GLU A 156 9.48 6.56 31.23
CA GLU A 156 8.45 7.38 31.87
C GLU A 156 7.93 8.49 30.93
N MET A 157 6.61 8.67 30.96
CA MET A 157 5.88 9.66 30.17
C MET A 157 5.18 10.65 31.09
N ASP A 158 5.53 11.92 30.95
CA ASP A 158 4.76 13.04 31.49
C ASP A 158 3.97 13.71 30.36
N ALA A 159 2.66 13.45 30.29
CA ALA A 159 1.78 14.10 29.33
C ALA A 159 1.30 15.46 29.86
N GLY A 160 1.52 16.51 29.09
CA GLY A 160 0.94 17.83 29.30
C GLY A 160 -0.39 18.03 28.58
N ILE A 161 -0.79 19.29 28.45
CA ILE A 161 -1.98 19.71 27.68
C ILE A 161 -1.58 19.85 26.20
N PRO A 162 -2.30 19.22 25.27
CA PRO A 162 -2.11 19.39 23.82
C PRO A 162 -2.18 20.86 23.38
N GLU A 163 -1.30 21.28 22.46
CA GLU A 163 -1.39 22.62 21.89
C GLU A 163 -2.66 22.84 21.08
N SER A 164 -3.23 21.80 20.45
CA SER A 164 -4.54 21.90 19.79
C SER A 164 -5.65 22.37 20.75
N PHE A 165 -5.63 21.93 22.01
CA PHE A 165 -6.59 22.37 23.03
C PHE A 165 -6.36 23.82 23.45
N ASN A 166 -5.09 24.25 23.54
CA ASN A 166 -4.75 25.65 23.81
C ASN A 166 -5.21 26.57 22.68
N VAL A 167 -5.02 26.15 21.42
CA VAL A 167 -5.50 26.88 20.24
C VAL A 167 -7.02 27.01 20.30
N LEU A 168 -7.74 25.91 20.55
CA LEU A 168 -9.20 25.93 20.69
C LEU A 168 -9.68 26.91 21.77
N THR A 169 -9.05 26.90 22.94
CA THR A 169 -9.41 27.81 24.05
C THR A 169 -9.23 29.28 23.65
N LYS A 170 -8.15 29.60 22.93
CA LYS A 170 -7.90 30.96 22.44
C LYS A 170 -8.88 31.38 21.34
N GLU A 171 -9.25 30.46 20.45
CA GLU A 171 -10.25 30.70 19.41
C GLU A 171 -11.63 30.98 20.01
N ILE A 172 -12.07 30.21 21.02
CA ILE A 172 -13.34 30.45 21.73
C ILE A 172 -13.32 31.82 22.44
N ARG A 173 -12.23 32.14 23.14
CA ARG A 173 -12.07 33.45 23.81
C ARG A 173 -12.10 34.62 22.82
N SER A 174 -11.62 34.43 21.60
CA SER A 174 -11.67 35.48 20.55
C SER A 174 -13.10 35.84 20.11
N LEU A 175 -14.07 34.95 20.35
CA LEU A 175 -15.50 35.20 20.10
C LEU A 175 -16.17 35.99 21.22
N GLY A 176 -15.45 36.31 22.30
CA GLY A 176 -16.01 36.95 23.50
C GLY A 176 -16.69 35.99 24.47
N ILE A 177 -16.45 34.68 24.33
CA ILE A 177 -16.90 33.65 25.27
C ILE A 177 -15.75 33.34 26.23
N ASP A 178 -15.98 33.52 27.53
CA ASP A 178 -14.98 33.18 28.54
C ASP A 178 -14.97 31.67 28.82
N LEU A 179 -13.77 31.10 28.82
CA LEU A 179 -13.53 29.68 29.07
C LEU A 179 -12.30 29.58 29.97
N GLU A 180 -12.48 29.09 31.19
CA GLU A 180 -11.43 28.89 32.17
C GLU A 180 -11.38 27.44 32.65
N LEU A 181 -10.19 27.01 33.07
CA LEU A 181 -10.00 25.71 33.69
C LEU A 181 -10.21 25.86 35.19
N GLU A 182 -11.33 25.33 35.71
CA GLU A 182 -11.58 25.31 37.14
C GLU A 182 -10.71 24.25 37.83
N SER A 183 -10.10 24.62 38.95
CA SER A 183 -9.46 23.66 39.85
C SER A 183 -10.50 23.16 40.84
N VAL A 184 -10.87 21.87 40.73
CA VAL A 184 -11.70 21.21 41.74
C VAL A 184 -10.75 20.65 42.79
N GLU A 185 -10.63 21.31 43.95
CA GLU A 185 -9.95 20.74 45.11
C GLU A 185 -10.65 19.44 45.50
N LYS A 186 -9.94 18.31 45.40
CA LYS A 186 -10.41 17.04 45.95
C LYS A 186 -10.45 17.16 47.47
N LYS A 187 -11.66 17.17 48.04
CA LYS A 187 -11.89 16.93 49.48
C LYS A 187 -11.44 15.54 49.89
#